data_AF-A0A9P5N6G3-F1
#
_entry.id   AF-A0A9P5N6G3-F1
#
_cell.length_a   1.000
_cell.length_b   1.000
_cell.length_c   1.000
_cell.angle_alpha   90.00
_cell.angle_beta   90.00
_cell.angle_gamma   90.00
#
_symmetry.space_group_name_H-M   'P 1'
#
loop_
_entity.id
_entity.type
_entity.pdbx_description
1 polymer ?
#
loop_
_entity_poly.entity_id
_entity_poly.type
_entity_poly.pdbx_seq_one_letter_code
_entity_poly.pdbx_strand_id
1 'polypeptide(L)'
;MSMPHELSDDISIDSDSDSQESESTSHSFFTRSQRYSSPAVPISVALDPFRAPLPSVEEMNSQINRLRMTVDLMQKELIRVTAQFAASKARCAMMRTTAEANAELDQEKPKSRQAIKTDSRYVTLATTRAQWAAEQGDEQAQKRADDAALYAIRKEMRERVFSDPLSSYRRKRELIAICRALGLNTPGTIRELVSRIKSHLSSHPELQQNPRFARLFVQNRRRRAHNVNC
;
A
#
# COMPACT_ATOMS: atom_id res chain seq x y z
N MET A 1 -4.74 -8.35 -66.05
CA MET A 1 -3.53 -7.99 -65.28
C MET A 1 -3.99 -7.75 -63.85
N SER A 2 -3.83 -8.75 -62.99
CA SER A 2 -4.25 -8.70 -61.57
C SER A 2 -2.99 -8.72 -60.71
N MET A 3 -2.87 -7.73 -59.83
CA MET A 3 -1.83 -7.66 -58.80
C MET A 3 -2.37 -8.24 -57.49
N PRO A 4 -1.62 -9.09 -56.77
CA PRO A 4 -2.04 -9.54 -55.44
C PRO A 4 -1.74 -8.47 -54.37
N HIS A 5 -2.69 -8.34 -53.45
CA HIS A 5 -2.63 -7.53 -52.24
C HIS A 5 -1.70 -8.20 -51.22
N GLU A 6 -0.60 -7.55 -50.84
CA GLU A 6 0.17 -7.92 -49.65
C GLU A 6 -0.56 -7.40 -48.40
N LEU A 7 -0.89 -8.33 -47.50
CA LEU A 7 -1.33 -8.06 -46.13
C LEU A 7 -0.08 -7.97 -45.26
N SER A 8 0.19 -6.80 -44.71
CA SER A 8 1.21 -6.59 -43.69
C SER A 8 0.58 -6.83 -42.31
N ASP A 9 1.00 -7.90 -41.63
CA ASP A 9 0.65 -8.15 -40.23
C ASP A 9 1.56 -7.31 -39.33
N ASP A 10 0.99 -6.21 -38.80
CA ASP A 10 1.58 -5.43 -37.71
C ASP A 10 1.50 -6.23 -36.40
N ILE A 11 2.62 -6.85 -36.02
CA ILE A 11 2.77 -7.50 -34.72
C ILE A 11 3.15 -6.42 -33.71
N SER A 12 2.14 -5.85 -33.04
CA SER A 12 2.34 -4.99 -31.87
C SER A 12 2.80 -5.85 -30.69
N ILE A 13 4.09 -5.77 -30.35
CA ILE A 13 4.66 -6.38 -29.15
C ILE A 13 4.41 -5.41 -27.99
N ASP A 14 3.36 -5.67 -27.22
CA ASP A 14 3.14 -5.02 -25.93
C ASP A 14 4.21 -5.53 -24.95
N SER A 15 5.20 -4.66 -24.70
CA SER A 15 6.24 -4.85 -23.69
C SER A 15 5.66 -4.56 -22.31
N ASP A 16 5.00 -5.55 -21.70
CA ASP A 16 4.62 -5.47 -20.29
C ASP A 16 5.87 -5.58 -19.40
N SER A 17 6.33 -4.42 -18.93
CA SER A 17 7.36 -4.29 -17.90
C SER A 17 6.80 -4.79 -16.56
N ASP A 18 7.04 -6.06 -16.26
CA ASP A 18 6.77 -6.67 -14.97
C ASP A 18 7.63 -6.03 -13.87
N SER A 19 7.04 -5.07 -13.16
CA SER A 19 7.58 -4.53 -11.93
C SER A 19 7.25 -5.51 -10.81
N GLN A 20 8.20 -6.40 -10.49
CA GLN A 20 8.09 -7.31 -9.36
C GLN A 20 7.87 -6.53 -8.06
N GLU A 21 6.67 -6.73 -7.49
CA GLU A 21 6.31 -6.27 -6.17
C GLU A 21 7.25 -6.88 -5.14
N SER A 22 7.81 -6.02 -4.30
CA SER A 22 8.58 -6.43 -3.13
C SER A 22 7.62 -7.04 -2.12
N GLU A 23 7.84 -8.32 -1.81
CA GLU A 23 7.20 -9.02 -0.70
C GLU A 23 7.39 -8.22 0.59
N SER A 24 6.40 -7.42 0.94
CA SER A 24 6.31 -6.77 2.22
C SER A 24 5.95 -7.83 3.25
N THR A 25 6.97 -8.45 3.86
CA THR A 25 6.85 -9.24 5.09
C THR A 25 6.10 -8.38 6.11
N SER A 26 4.79 -8.61 6.20
CA SER A 26 3.90 -7.93 7.12
C SER A 26 4.14 -8.50 8.52
N HIS A 27 5.21 -8.05 9.16
CA HIS A 27 5.40 -8.21 10.60
C HIS A 27 4.42 -7.28 11.31
N SER A 28 3.17 -7.73 11.45
CA SER A 28 2.19 -7.10 12.33
C SER A 28 2.58 -7.37 13.78
N PHE A 29 3.57 -6.64 14.30
CA PHE A 29 3.72 -6.46 15.74
C PHE A 29 2.57 -5.56 16.19
N PHE A 30 1.41 -6.18 16.42
CA PHE A 30 0.29 -5.54 17.09
C PHE A 30 0.67 -5.43 18.58
N THR A 31 1.48 -4.44 18.91
CA THR A 31 1.61 -3.99 20.29
C THR A 31 0.27 -3.37 20.66
N ARG A 32 -0.59 -4.21 21.26
CA ARG A 32 -1.84 -3.82 21.89
C ARG A 32 -1.48 -2.85 23.02
N SER A 33 -1.34 -1.58 22.68
CA SER A 33 -1.20 -0.48 23.61
C SER A 33 -2.46 -0.46 24.46
N GLN A 34 -2.36 -1.05 25.65
CA GLN A 34 -3.32 -0.82 26.69
C GLN A 34 -3.24 0.66 27.04
N ARG A 35 -4.14 1.45 26.45
CA ARG A 35 -4.46 2.77 26.95
C ARG A 35 -5.15 2.55 28.30
N TYR A 36 -4.34 2.42 29.34
CA TYR A 36 -4.78 2.74 30.68
C TYR A 36 -5.24 4.20 30.63
N SER A 37 -6.56 4.35 30.52
CA SER A 37 -7.26 5.60 30.75
C SER A 37 -7.08 5.93 32.23
N SER A 38 -5.92 6.48 32.57
CA SER A 38 -5.73 7.08 33.87
C SER A 38 -6.74 8.21 34.01
N PRO A 39 -7.57 8.23 35.08
CA PRO A 39 -8.48 9.33 35.32
C PRO A 39 -7.65 10.62 35.40
N ALA A 40 -8.07 11.62 34.62
CA ALA A 40 -7.51 12.96 34.68
C ALA A 40 -7.84 13.54 36.07
N VAL A 41 -6.90 13.38 37.01
CA VAL A 41 -6.95 14.08 38.29
C VAL A 41 -6.46 15.51 38.01
N PRO A 42 -7.27 16.55 38.20
CA PRO A 42 -6.83 17.93 38.11
C PRO A 42 -6.00 18.25 39.36
N ILE A 43 -4.73 17.84 39.38
CA ILE A 43 -3.78 18.20 40.43
C ILE A 43 -3.17 19.54 40.04
N SER A 44 -3.94 20.61 40.26
CA SER A 44 -3.39 21.97 40.36
C SER A 44 -2.79 22.14 41.77
N VAL A 45 -1.72 21.39 42.06
CA VAL A 45 -0.88 21.69 43.22
C VAL A 45 0.25 22.56 42.71
N ALA A 46 0.16 23.85 43.03
CA ALA A 46 1.27 24.79 42.90
C ALA A 46 2.39 24.33 43.84
N LEU A 47 3.19 23.36 43.40
CA LEU A 47 4.42 22.98 44.05
C LEU A 47 5.42 24.10 43.78
N ASP A 48 5.63 24.92 44.81
CA ASP A 48 6.74 25.85 44.89
C ASP A 48 8.05 25.06 44.67
N PRO A 49 8.76 25.25 43.54
CA PRO A 49 9.92 24.45 43.18
C PRO A 49 11.08 24.61 44.17
N PHE A 50 11.01 25.61 45.06
CA PHE A 50 12.04 25.87 46.06
C PHE A 50 11.88 25.10 47.38
N ARG A 51 10.77 24.37 47.58
CA ARG A 51 10.49 23.67 48.85
C ARG A 51 10.52 22.15 48.78
N ALA A 52 10.83 21.56 47.62
CA ALA A 52 11.01 20.12 47.51
C ALA A 52 12.31 19.70 48.25
N PRO A 53 12.28 18.66 49.10
CA PRO A 53 13.49 18.08 49.67
C PRO A 53 14.46 17.73 48.54
N LEU A 54 15.72 18.17 48.67
CA LEU A 54 16.75 17.81 47.70
C LEU A 54 16.87 16.28 47.66
N PRO A 55 16.97 15.67 46.47
CA PRO A 55 17.13 14.23 46.35
C PRO A 55 18.38 13.76 47.08
N SER A 56 18.31 12.59 47.72
CA SER A 56 19.46 11.99 48.38
C SER A 56 20.58 11.73 47.37
N VAL A 57 21.84 11.79 47.81
CA VAL A 57 23.01 11.44 46.98
C VAL A 57 22.87 10.04 46.37
N GLU A 58 22.28 9.11 47.12
CA GLU A 58 22.01 7.74 46.66
C GLU A 58 20.97 7.69 45.53
N GLU A 59 19.91 8.51 45.62
CA GLU A 59 18.90 8.63 44.58
C GLU A 59 19.47 9.22 43.30
N MET A 60 20.30 10.27 43.42
CA MET A 60 21.01 10.86 42.28
C MET A 60 21.93 9.85 41.60
N ASN A 61 22.69 9.06 42.36
CA ASN A 61 23.55 8.02 41.81
C ASN A 61 22.75 6.91 41.10
N SER A 62 21.61 6.50 41.67
CA SER A 62 20.70 5.55 41.04
C SER A 62 20.15 6.09 39.71
N GLN A 63 19.76 7.37 39.68
CA GLN A 63 19.30 8.04 38.46
C GLN A 63 20.42 8.15 37.41
N ILE A 64 21.64 8.51 37.81
CA ILE A 64 22.82 8.54 36.93
C ILE A 64 23.06 7.16 36.30
N ASN A 65 23.00 6.08 37.09
CA ASN A 65 23.19 4.72 36.58
C ASN A 65 22.08 4.30 35.62
N ARG A 66 20.81 4.63 35.91
CA ARG A 66 19.69 4.39 34.98
C ARG A 66 19.89 5.13 33.65
N LEU A 67 20.32 6.39 33.71
CA LEU A 67 20.60 7.19 32.52
C LEU A 67 21.75 6.59 31.70
N ARG A 68 22.83 6.17 32.35
CA ARG A 68 23.96 5.49 31.70
C ARG A 68 23.53 4.20 31.00
N MET A 69 22.72 3.36 31.65
CA MET A 69 22.16 2.15 31.04
C MET A 69 21.27 2.46 29.83
N THR A 70 20.47 3.52 29.92
CA THR A 70 19.60 3.94 28.81
C THR A 70 20.42 4.43 27.62
N VAL A 71 21.47 5.22 27.85
CA VAL A 71 22.38 5.70 26.81
C VAL A 71 23.11 4.52 26.13
N ASP A 72 23.63 3.57 26.91
CA ASP A 72 24.30 2.37 26.36
C ASP A 72 23.34 1.54 25.49
N LEU A 73 22.10 1.34 25.94
CA LEU A 73 21.07 0.63 25.16
C LEU A 73 20.74 1.36 23.86
N MET A 74 20.54 2.68 23.91
CA MET A 74 20.27 3.49 22.72
C MET A 74 21.44 3.47 21.73
N GLN A 75 22.68 3.49 22.21
CA GLN A 75 23.86 3.39 21.36
C GLN A 75 23.93 2.04 20.65
N LYS A 76 23.65 0.93 21.34
CA LYS A 76 23.59 -0.41 20.74
C LYS A 76 22.52 -0.51 19.65
N GLU A 77 21.33 0.02 19.91
CA GLU A 77 20.26 0.07 18.90
C GLU A 77 20.64 0.94 17.68
N LEU A 78 21.30 2.07 17.90
CA LEU A 78 21.79 2.92 16.81
C LEU A 78 22.77 2.17 15.91
N ILE A 79 23.72 1.43 16.50
CA ILE A 79 24.70 0.60 15.76
C ILE A 79 23.96 -0.46 14.94
N ARG A 80 23.00 -1.16 15.53
CA ARG A 80 22.20 -2.20 14.87
C ARG A 80 21.44 -1.66 13.65
N VAL A 81 20.73 -0.54 13.82
CA VAL A 81 19.97 0.11 12.74
C VAL A 81 20.89 0.61 11.64
N THR A 82 22.04 1.18 12.00
CA THR A 82 23.04 1.65 11.02
C THR A 82 23.58 0.50 10.18
N ALA A 83 23.91 -0.64 10.80
CA ALA A 83 24.34 -1.85 10.10
C ALA A 83 23.25 -2.40 9.17
N GLN A 84 22.00 -2.43 9.63
CA GLN A 84 20.86 -2.88 8.83
C GLN A 84 20.63 -1.97 7.61
N PHE A 85 20.73 -0.66 7.78
CA PHE A 85 20.62 0.30 6.69
C PHE A 85 21.75 0.12 5.67
N ALA A 86 23.00 -0.06 6.12
CA ALA A 86 24.14 -0.33 5.25
C ALA A 86 23.95 -1.63 4.44
N ALA A 87 23.46 -2.70 5.06
CA ALA A 87 23.17 -3.97 4.39
C ALA A 87 22.05 -3.83 3.35
N SER A 88 20.97 -3.11 3.68
CA SER A 88 19.88 -2.83 2.73
C SER A 88 20.37 -2.01 1.53
N LYS A 89 21.21 -0.99 1.78
CA LYS A 89 21.84 -0.19 0.72
C LYS A 89 22.71 -1.05 -0.20
N ALA A 90 23.51 -1.95 0.34
CA ALA A 90 24.33 -2.89 -0.43
C ALA A 90 23.46 -3.83 -1.29
N ARG A 91 22.35 -4.36 -0.73
CA ARG A 91 21.40 -5.20 -1.48
C ARG A 91 20.79 -4.46 -2.67
N CYS A 92 20.35 -3.22 -2.47
CA CYS A 92 19.82 -2.41 -3.57
C CYS A 92 20.87 -2.12 -4.64
N ALA A 93 22.13 -1.88 -4.25
CA ALA A 93 23.22 -1.72 -5.21
C ALA A 93 23.45 -3.00 -6.03
N MET A 94 23.50 -4.16 -5.38
CA MET A 94 23.64 -5.45 -6.07
C MET A 94 22.49 -5.69 -7.07
N MET A 95 21.24 -5.48 -6.66
CA MET A 95 20.07 -5.64 -7.53
C MET A 95 20.12 -4.74 -8.77
N ARG A 96 20.65 -3.52 -8.64
CA ARG A 96 20.86 -2.63 -9.78
C ARG A 96 21.95 -3.14 -10.70
N THR A 97 23.11 -3.53 -10.15
CA THR A 97 24.20 -4.06 -10.97
C THR A 97 23.83 -5.34 -11.71
N THR A 98 23.00 -6.21 -11.11
CA THR A 98 22.50 -7.41 -11.79
C THR A 98 21.51 -7.06 -12.89
N ALA A 99 20.64 -6.07 -12.67
CA ALA A 99 19.71 -5.61 -13.70
C ALA A 99 20.44 -4.96 -14.88
N GLU A 100 21.47 -4.16 -14.61
CA GLU A 100 22.34 -3.55 -15.63
C GLU A 100 23.09 -4.60 -16.43
N ALA A 101 23.71 -5.59 -15.78
CA ALA A 101 24.40 -6.70 -16.45
C ALA A 101 23.45 -7.53 -17.33
N ASN A 102 22.22 -7.78 -16.87
CA ASN A 102 21.22 -8.47 -17.68
C ASN A 102 20.80 -7.62 -18.90
N ALA A 103 20.63 -6.31 -18.74
CA ALA A 103 20.30 -5.41 -19.84
C ALA A 103 21.44 -5.33 -20.88
N GLU A 104 22.70 -5.36 -20.45
CA GLU A 104 23.86 -5.42 -21.34
C GLU A 104 23.89 -6.74 -22.14
N LEU A 105 23.67 -7.89 -21.48
CA LEU A 105 23.53 -9.18 -22.16
C LEU A 105 22.40 -9.20 -23.18
N ASP A 106 21.29 -8.51 -22.91
CA ASP A 106 20.17 -8.40 -23.84
C ASP A 106 20.50 -7.51 -25.05
N GLN A 107 21.28 -6.45 -24.87
CA GLN A 107 21.76 -5.60 -25.95
C GLN A 107 22.78 -6.30 -26.84
N GLU A 108 23.66 -7.11 -26.25
CA GLU A 108 24.70 -7.83 -26.98
C GLU A 108 24.19 -9.02 -27.78
N LYS A 109 22.92 -9.45 -27.62
CA LYS A 109 22.32 -10.50 -28.45
C LYS A 109 22.43 -10.10 -29.93
N PRO A 110 23.36 -10.70 -30.70
CA PRO A 110 23.60 -10.26 -32.06
C PRO A 110 22.35 -10.58 -32.88
N LYS A 111 21.73 -9.56 -33.50
CA LYS A 111 20.58 -9.66 -34.41
C LYS A 111 20.82 -10.53 -35.66
N SER A 112 21.97 -11.21 -35.75
CA SER A 112 22.42 -11.98 -36.91
C SER A 112 23.26 -13.18 -36.50
N ARG A 113 22.76 -14.01 -35.59
CA ARG A 113 23.08 -15.44 -35.65
C ARG A 113 21.76 -16.16 -35.88
N GLN A 114 21.64 -16.79 -37.04
CA GLN A 114 20.71 -17.92 -37.19
C GLN A 114 20.86 -18.72 -35.91
N ALA A 115 19.75 -18.89 -35.17
CA ALA A 115 19.74 -19.67 -33.96
C ALA A 115 20.23 -21.06 -34.33
N ILE A 116 21.54 -21.29 -34.21
CA ILE A 116 22.09 -22.63 -34.12
C ILE A 116 21.42 -23.10 -32.85
N LYS A 117 20.41 -23.94 -33.03
CA LYS A 117 19.80 -24.71 -31.97
C LYS A 117 20.91 -25.59 -31.43
N THR A 118 21.80 -25.02 -30.61
CA THR A 118 22.45 -25.78 -29.57
C THR A 118 21.30 -26.15 -28.66
N ASP A 119 20.69 -27.25 -29.05
CA ASP A 119 19.83 -28.09 -28.24
C ASP A 119 20.58 -28.21 -26.92
N SER A 120 20.27 -27.33 -25.97
CA SER A 120 20.81 -27.43 -24.63
C SER A 120 20.28 -28.78 -24.17
N ARG A 121 21.18 -29.78 -24.17
CA ARG A 121 20.90 -31.14 -23.73
C ARG A 121 20.73 -31.18 -22.21
N TYR A 122 19.89 -30.29 -21.72
CA TYR A 122 19.36 -30.14 -20.38
C TYR A 122 17.99 -29.50 -20.65
N VAL A 123 17.06 -30.18 -21.32
CA VAL A 123 16.08 -31.07 -20.70
C VAL A 123 15.56 -32.10 -21.74
N THR A 124 16.20 -33.27 -21.84
CA THR A 124 15.73 -34.38 -22.71
C THR A 124 14.89 -35.42 -21.96
N LEU A 125 14.87 -35.37 -20.62
CA LEU A 125 14.03 -36.27 -19.83
C LEU A 125 12.57 -35.80 -19.91
N ALA A 126 11.69 -36.65 -20.45
CA ALA A 126 10.28 -36.34 -20.64
C ALA A 126 9.59 -35.83 -19.36
N THR A 127 10.03 -36.33 -18.20
CA THR A 127 9.54 -35.92 -16.89
C THR A 127 9.76 -34.44 -16.60
N THR A 128 10.93 -33.90 -16.95
CA THR A 128 11.28 -32.51 -16.64
C THR A 128 10.61 -31.53 -17.62
N ARG A 129 10.36 -31.94 -18.88
CA ARG A 129 9.51 -31.15 -19.79
C ARG A 129 8.06 -31.09 -19.31
N ALA A 130 7.53 -32.21 -18.82
CA ALA A 130 6.20 -32.25 -18.23
C ALA A 130 6.09 -31.38 -16.98
N GLN A 131 7.12 -31.37 -16.13
CA GLN A 131 7.18 -30.49 -14.95
C GLN A 131 7.17 -29.00 -15.33
N TRP A 132 8.00 -28.59 -16.29
CA TRP A 132 8.04 -27.19 -16.71
C TRP A 132 6.75 -26.74 -17.40
N ALA A 133 6.13 -27.61 -18.22
CA ALA A 133 4.84 -27.32 -18.83
C ALA A 133 3.71 -27.22 -17.78
N ALA A 134 3.75 -28.03 -16.73
CA ALA A 134 2.81 -27.93 -15.61
C ALA A 134 3.02 -26.62 -14.83
N GLU A 135 4.27 -26.27 -14.52
CA GLU A 135 4.61 -25.03 -13.80
C GLU A 135 4.18 -23.77 -14.58
N GLN A 136 4.42 -23.73 -15.90
CA GLN A 136 3.93 -22.65 -16.76
C GLN A 136 2.40 -22.59 -16.84
N GLY A 137 1.73 -23.75 -16.81
CA GLY A 137 0.27 -23.84 -16.75
C GLY A 137 -0.28 -23.26 -15.45
N ASP A 138 0.35 -23.59 -14.32
CA ASP A 138 -0.04 -23.12 -12.99
C ASP A 138 0.22 -21.61 -12.83
N GLU A 139 1.37 -21.12 -13.28
CA GLU A 139 1.71 -19.69 -13.25
C GLU A 139 0.74 -18.86 -14.10
N GLN A 140 0.42 -19.32 -15.31
CA GLN A 140 -0.55 -18.64 -16.18
C GLN A 140 -1.98 -18.72 -15.63
N ALA A 141 -2.36 -19.85 -15.02
CA ALA A 141 -3.66 -19.98 -14.35
C ALA A 141 -3.77 -19.03 -13.16
N GLN A 142 -2.71 -18.89 -12.36
CA GLN A 142 -2.66 -17.98 -11.22
C GLN A 142 -2.76 -16.52 -11.67
N LYS A 143 -1.96 -16.10 -12.66
CA LYS A 143 -2.03 -14.75 -13.23
C LYS A 143 -3.43 -14.40 -13.75
N ARG A 144 -4.07 -15.32 -14.49
CA ARG A 144 -5.45 -15.14 -14.97
C ARG A 144 -6.47 -15.06 -13.83
N ALA A 145 -6.28 -15.83 -12.75
CA ALA A 145 -7.15 -15.79 -11.58
C ALA A 145 -7.03 -14.45 -10.83
N ASP A 146 -5.80 -13.95 -10.66
CA ASP A 146 -5.54 -12.67 -9.99
C ASP A 146 -6.07 -11.48 -10.81
N ASP A 147 -5.88 -11.49 -12.13
CA ASP A 147 -6.45 -10.51 -13.05
C ASP A 147 -7.98 -10.51 -13.03
N ALA A 148 -8.59 -11.70 -13.03
CA ALA A 148 -10.04 -11.86 -12.92
C ALA A 148 -10.56 -11.32 -11.57
N ALA A 149 -9.84 -11.56 -10.47
CA ALA A 149 -10.20 -11.04 -9.16
C ALA A 149 -10.10 -9.51 -9.09
N LEU A 150 -9.03 -8.91 -9.64
CA LEU A 150 -8.89 -7.45 -9.73
C LEU A 150 -9.97 -6.82 -10.59
N TYR A 151 -10.33 -7.45 -11.71
CA TYR A 151 -11.43 -7.01 -12.57
C TYR A 151 -12.77 -7.06 -11.83
N ALA A 152 -13.05 -8.14 -11.09
CA ALA A 152 -14.27 -8.27 -10.30
C ALA A 152 -14.39 -7.17 -9.24
N ILE A 153 -13.31 -6.87 -8.50
CA ILE A 153 -13.27 -5.79 -7.51
C ILE A 153 -13.52 -4.43 -8.18
N ARG A 154 -12.84 -4.15 -9.30
CA ARG A 154 -13.04 -2.89 -10.06
C ARG A 154 -14.46 -2.76 -10.58
N LYS A 155 -15.08 -3.87 -11.01
CA LYS A 155 -16.47 -3.91 -11.47
C LYS A 155 -17.44 -3.65 -10.32
N GLU A 156 -17.29 -4.34 -9.19
CA GLU A 156 -18.10 -4.14 -7.99
C GLU A 156 -18.05 -2.68 -7.53
N MET A 157 -16.86 -2.07 -7.46
CA MET A 157 -16.71 -0.67 -7.07
C MET A 157 -17.35 0.30 -8.09
N ARG A 158 -17.41 -0.07 -9.38
CA ARG A 158 -18.08 0.69 -10.44
C ARG A 158 -19.59 0.46 -10.52
N GLU A 159 -20.14 -0.55 -9.88
CA GLU A 159 -21.58 -0.83 -9.90
C GLU A 159 -22.25 -0.53 -8.57
N ARG A 160 -21.47 -0.39 -7.49
CA ARG A 160 -21.98 -0.08 -6.15
C ARG A 160 -22.77 1.24 -6.15
N VAL A 161 -23.98 1.18 -5.60
CA VAL A 161 -24.88 2.31 -5.35
C VAL A 161 -24.77 2.70 -3.88
N PHE A 162 -24.57 4.00 -3.62
CA PHE A 162 -24.49 4.52 -2.26
C PHE A 162 -25.84 5.12 -1.86
N SER A 163 -26.62 4.39 -1.07
CA SER A 163 -28.00 4.76 -0.73
C SER A 163 -28.10 5.81 0.39
N ASP A 164 -27.05 5.97 1.19
CA ASP A 164 -27.06 6.81 2.38
C ASP A 164 -26.34 8.15 2.14
N PRO A 165 -26.68 9.20 2.92
CA PRO A 165 -26.00 10.48 2.82
C PRO A 165 -24.54 10.40 3.31
N LEU A 166 -23.64 11.22 2.75
CA LEU A 166 -22.21 11.17 3.09
C LEU A 166 -21.91 11.23 4.60
N SER A 167 -22.77 11.90 5.38
CA SER A 167 -22.63 12.05 6.83
C SER A 167 -22.92 10.80 7.66
N SER A 168 -23.60 9.78 7.11
CA SER A 168 -23.89 8.53 7.81
C SER A 168 -22.68 7.59 7.85
N TYR A 169 -21.79 7.66 6.85
CA TYR A 169 -20.60 6.82 6.75
C TYR A 169 -19.55 7.20 7.80
N ARG A 170 -19.54 6.46 8.92
CA ARG A 170 -18.57 6.64 10.01
C ARG A 170 -17.34 5.75 9.89
N ARG A 171 -17.44 4.66 9.11
CA ARG A 171 -16.37 3.67 9.00
C ARG A 171 -15.41 4.07 7.88
N LYS A 172 -14.10 4.00 8.18
CA LYS A 172 -13.05 4.31 7.20
C LYS A 172 -13.15 3.46 5.93
N ARG A 173 -13.53 2.18 6.04
CA ARG A 173 -13.68 1.25 4.90
C ARG A 173 -14.73 1.73 3.89
N GLU A 174 -15.86 2.26 4.35
CA GLU A 174 -16.94 2.76 3.48
C GLU A 174 -16.51 4.04 2.76
N LEU A 175 -15.82 4.94 3.45
CA LEU A 175 -15.25 6.15 2.84
C LEU A 175 -14.18 5.82 1.80
N ILE A 176 -13.35 4.80 2.03
CA ILE A 176 -12.40 4.30 1.04
C ILE A 176 -13.13 3.74 -0.19
N ALA A 177 -14.23 3.01 -0.01
CA ALA A 177 -15.02 2.51 -1.13
C ALA A 177 -15.61 3.65 -1.97
N ILE A 178 -16.10 4.72 -1.33
CA ILE A 178 -16.57 5.93 -2.02
C ILE A 178 -15.41 6.60 -2.79
N CYS A 179 -14.24 6.78 -2.15
CA CYS A 179 -13.07 7.32 -2.85
C CYS A 179 -12.69 6.49 -4.07
N ARG A 180 -12.64 5.15 -3.95
CA ARG A 180 -12.33 4.25 -5.07
C ARG A 180 -13.37 4.34 -6.19
N ALA A 181 -14.66 4.40 -5.85
CA ALA A 181 -15.73 4.56 -6.83
C ALA A 181 -15.67 5.91 -7.57
N LEU A 182 -15.11 6.95 -6.93
CA LEU A 182 -14.87 8.27 -7.52
C LEU A 182 -13.48 8.40 -8.19
N GLY A 183 -12.62 7.38 -8.14
CA GLY A 183 -11.25 7.46 -8.67
C GLY A 183 -10.30 8.35 -7.85
N LEU A 184 -10.58 8.56 -6.56
CA LEU A 184 -9.78 9.40 -5.66
C LEU A 184 -8.77 8.59 -4.84
N ASN A 185 -7.68 9.24 -4.45
CA ASN A 185 -6.66 8.68 -3.56
C ASN A 185 -7.23 8.27 -2.18
N THR A 186 -6.92 7.05 -1.75
CA THR A 186 -7.40 6.41 -0.51
C THR A 186 -6.58 6.60 0.79
N PRO A 187 -5.33 7.12 0.82
CA PRO A 187 -4.59 7.23 2.07
C PRO A 187 -5.09 8.42 2.92
N GLY A 188 -5.00 8.30 4.25
CA GLY A 188 -5.31 9.40 5.17
C GLY A 188 -6.27 9.06 6.32
N THR A 189 -6.61 10.09 7.09
CA THR A 189 -7.58 10.03 8.19
C THR A 189 -9.03 10.11 7.69
N ILE A 190 -10.02 9.73 8.51
CA ILE A 190 -11.46 9.83 8.16
C ILE A 190 -11.83 11.27 7.76
N ARG A 191 -11.28 12.28 8.44
CA ARG A 191 -11.58 13.70 8.16
C ARG A 191 -11.03 14.12 6.79
N GLU A 192 -9.81 13.69 6.45
CA GLU A 192 -9.22 13.95 5.13
C GLU A 192 -10.02 13.29 4.01
N LEU A 193 -10.44 12.03 4.18
CA LEU A 193 -11.25 11.32 3.19
C LEU A 193 -12.59 12.03 2.96
N VAL A 194 -13.29 12.41 4.03
CA VAL A 194 -14.55 13.16 3.94
C VAL A 194 -14.33 14.52 3.27
N SER A 195 -13.24 15.22 3.60
CA SER A 195 -12.90 16.51 2.99
C SER A 195 -12.67 16.38 1.48
N ARG A 196 -11.89 15.38 1.05
CA ARG A 196 -11.64 15.11 -0.38
C ARG A 196 -12.91 14.73 -1.12
N ILE A 197 -13.73 13.85 -0.55
CA ILE A 197 -15.01 13.46 -1.16
C ILE A 197 -15.91 14.69 -1.33
N LYS A 198 -16.04 15.52 -0.28
CA LYS A 198 -16.84 16.76 -0.37
C LYS A 198 -16.33 17.71 -1.43
N SER A 199 -15.01 17.95 -1.45
CA SER A 199 -14.37 18.81 -2.46
C SER A 199 -14.67 18.32 -3.88
N HIS A 200 -14.51 17.01 -4.12
CA HIS A 200 -14.80 16.40 -5.42
C HIS A 200 -16.28 16.48 -5.81
N LEU A 201 -17.20 16.20 -4.88
CA LEU A 201 -18.64 16.33 -5.14
C LEU A 201 -19.06 17.78 -5.38
N SER A 202 -18.37 18.76 -4.78
CA SER A 202 -18.64 20.18 -5.04
C SER A 202 -18.10 20.67 -6.38
N SER A 203 -17.00 20.08 -6.89
CA SER A 203 -16.47 20.41 -8.21
C SER A 203 -17.16 19.68 -9.37
N HIS A 204 -17.88 18.58 -9.08
CA HIS A 204 -18.54 17.73 -10.08
C HIS A 204 -20.06 17.60 -9.78
N PRO A 205 -20.84 18.68 -9.93
CA PRO A 205 -22.28 18.66 -9.65
C PRO A 205 -23.07 17.71 -10.58
N GLU A 206 -22.55 17.36 -11.75
CA GLU A 206 -23.13 16.38 -12.67
C GLU A 206 -23.28 14.98 -12.04
N LEU A 207 -22.45 14.65 -11.05
CA LEU A 207 -22.57 13.40 -10.30
C LEU A 207 -23.87 13.31 -9.49
N GLN A 208 -24.55 14.44 -9.25
CA GLN A 208 -25.86 14.45 -8.59
C GLN A 208 -26.94 13.79 -9.44
N GLN A 209 -26.82 13.85 -10.77
CA GLN A 209 -27.75 13.18 -11.69
C GLN A 209 -27.50 11.67 -11.76
N ASN A 210 -26.30 11.23 -11.39
CA ASN A 210 -25.97 9.81 -11.37
C ASN A 210 -26.66 9.13 -10.17
N PRO A 211 -27.56 8.15 -10.39
CA PRO A 211 -28.31 7.50 -9.31
C PRO A 211 -27.41 6.83 -8.28
N ARG A 212 -26.17 6.46 -8.66
CA ARG A 212 -25.18 5.86 -7.77
C ARG A 212 -24.70 6.78 -6.65
N PHE A 213 -24.60 8.08 -6.95
CA PHE A 213 -24.04 9.09 -6.05
C PHE A 213 -25.07 10.11 -5.58
N ALA A 214 -26.26 10.15 -6.18
CA ALA A 214 -27.31 11.12 -5.88
C ALA A 214 -27.60 11.29 -4.38
N ARG A 215 -27.61 10.19 -3.62
CA ARG A 215 -27.89 10.21 -2.17
C ARG A 215 -26.77 10.83 -1.34
N LEU A 216 -25.52 10.82 -1.81
CA LEU A 216 -24.38 11.44 -1.11
C LEU A 216 -24.54 12.95 -0.99
N PHE A 217 -25.23 13.58 -1.96
CA PHE A 217 -25.52 15.03 -1.97
C PHE A 217 -26.59 15.44 -0.96
N VAL A 218 -27.35 14.49 -0.41
CA VAL A 218 -28.36 14.80 0.60
C VAL A 218 -27.65 15.23 1.88
N GLN A 219 -27.53 16.54 2.06
CA GLN A 219 -27.20 17.08 3.36
C GLN A 219 -28.35 16.69 4.27
N ASN A 220 -28.04 15.97 5.35
CA ASN A 220 -28.97 15.77 6.45
C ASN A 220 -29.30 17.15 7.02
N ARG A 221 -30.26 17.84 6.38
CA ARG A 221 -31.08 18.86 7.00
C ARG A 221 -31.82 18.09 8.07
N ARG A 222 -31.13 17.89 9.21
CA ARG A 222 -31.72 17.40 10.44
C ARG A 222 -33.01 18.16 10.51
N ARG A 223 -34.12 17.44 10.33
CA ARG A 223 -35.44 17.97 10.48
C ARG A 223 -35.46 18.49 11.91
N ARG A 224 -35.10 19.75 12.09
CA ARG A 224 -35.53 20.60 13.19
C ARG A 224 -37.03 20.88 12.97
N ALA A 225 -37.80 19.83 12.70
CA ALA A 225 -39.16 19.75 13.18
C ALA A 225 -39.00 19.52 14.68
N HIS A 226 -38.58 20.60 15.34
CA HIS A 226 -38.79 20.80 16.74
C HIS A 226 -40.30 20.65 16.90
N ASN A 227 -40.66 19.63 17.67
CA ASN A 227 -42.01 19.35 18.10
C ASN A 227 -42.55 20.64 18.77
N VAL A 228 -43.28 21.44 18.00
CA VAL A 228 -44.12 22.54 18.50
C VAL A 228 -45.53 22.03 18.26
N ASN A 229 -46.30 21.86 19.35
CA ASN A 229 -47.64 21.26 19.50
C ASN A 229 -47.58 19.78 19.96
N CYS A 230 -48.03 19.37 21.14
CA CYS A 230 -48.92 19.98 22.16
C CYS A 230 -48.42 19.64 23.57
#